data_AF-A0A0F3NLE8-F1
#
_entry.id   AF-A0A0F3NLE8-F1
#
_cell.length_a   1.000
_cell.length_b   1.000
_cell.length_c   1.000
_cell.angle_alpha   90.00
_cell.angle_beta   90.00
_cell.angle_gamma   90.00
#
_symmetry.space_group_name_H-M   'P 1'
#
loop_
_entity.id
_entity.type
_entity.pdbx_description
1 polymer ?
#
loop_
_entity_poly.entity_id
_entity_poly.type
_entity_poly.pdbx_seq_one_letter_code
_entity_poly.pdbx_strand_id
1 'polypeptide(L)' 'MKNAKNIIRYTLSYLNNNKAYVAAFKKNVVKAFELNLIKEDQFNYMNNYAAQLIMQIELYENLFSDIKKNYHLN' A
#
# COMPACT_ATOMS: atom_id res chain seq x y z
N MET A 1 25.99 1.50 -9.45
CA MET A 1 24.86 2.43 -9.71
C MET A 1 23.64 1.79 -10.39
N LYS A 2 23.78 1.01 -11.49
CA LYS A 2 22.64 0.36 -12.18
C LYS A 2 21.77 -0.53 -11.27
N ASN A 3 22.40 -1.28 -10.36
CA ASN A 3 21.67 -2.11 -9.39
C ASN A 3 20.84 -1.28 -8.40
N ALA A 4 21.38 -0.17 -7.89
CA ALA A 4 20.65 0.73 -6.99
C ALA A 4 19.43 1.33 -7.69
N LYS A 5 19.59 1.84 -8.93
CA LYS A 5 18.47 2.36 -9.73
C LYS A 5 17.36 1.32 -9.93
N ASN A 6 17.74 0.08 -10.23
CA ASN A 6 16.79 -1.02 -10.40
C ASN A 6 16.07 -1.36 -9.09
N ILE A 7 16.79 -1.46 -7.96
CA ILE A 7 16.19 -1.71 -6.65
C ILE A 7 15.14 -0.65 -6.33
N ILE A 8 15.48 0.64 -6.42
CA ILE A 8 14.54 1.73 -6.13
C ILE A 8 13.33 1.68 -7.06
N ARG A 9 13.54 1.47 -8.37
CA ARG A 9 12.46 1.37 -9.36
C ARG A 9 11.51 0.20 -9.06
N TYR A 10 12.05 -0.98 -8.76
CA TYR A 10 11.24 -2.15 -8.45
C TYR A 10 10.50 -1.97 -7.13
N THR A 11 11.15 -1.47 -6.10
CA THR A 11 10.49 -1.19 -4.81
C THR A 11 9.33 -0.23 -4.97
N LEU A 12 9.50 0.90 -5.67
CA LEU A 12 8.39 1.82 -5.94
C LEU A 12 7.26 1.17 -6.73
N SER A 13 7.58 0.31 -7.71
CA SER A 13 6.57 -0.45 -8.45
C SER A 13 5.81 -1.44 -7.56
N TYR A 14 6.50 -2.12 -6.63
CA TYR A 14 5.87 -3.06 -5.71
C TYR A 14 4.99 -2.35 -4.68
N LEU A 15 5.41 -1.20 -4.17
CA LEU A 15 4.60 -0.37 -3.28
C LEU A 15 3.32 0.09 -3.96
N ASN A 16 3.39 0.54 -5.21
CA ASN A 16 2.22 0.91 -6.00
C ASN A 16 1.25 -0.29 -6.20
N ASN A 17 1.79 -1.47 -6.52
CA ASN A 17 0.99 -2.69 -6.65
C ASN A 17 0.32 -3.07 -5.32
N ASN A 18 1.05 -2.99 -4.21
CA ASN A 18 0.51 -3.24 -2.88
C ASN A 18 -0.61 -2.25 -2.53
N LYS A 19 -0.47 -0.97 -2.90
CA LYS A 19 -1.53 0.04 -2.72
C LYS A 19 -2.81 -0.36 -3.45
N ALA A 20 -2.69 -0.84 -4.68
CA ALA A 20 -3.83 -1.34 -5.46
C ALA A 20 -4.47 -2.59 -4.80
N TYR A 21 -3.67 -3.51 -4.27
CA TYR A 21 -4.18 -4.67 -3.54
C TYR A 21 -4.91 -4.28 -2.25
N VAL A 22 -4.39 -3.32 -1.48
CA VAL A 22 -5.06 -2.82 -0.27
C VAL A 22 -6.40 -2.15 -0.62
N ALA A 23 -6.46 -1.39 -1.71
CA ALA A 23 -7.72 -0.80 -2.19
C ALA A 23 -8.75 -1.87 -2.57
N ALA A 24 -8.32 -2.93 -3.28
CA ALA A 24 -9.17 -4.07 -3.61
C ALA A 24 -9.64 -4.83 -2.36
N PHE A 25 -8.74 -5.06 -1.40
CA PHE A 25 -9.06 -5.67 -0.11
C PHE A 25 -10.14 -4.86 0.63
N LYS A 26 -9.96 -3.54 0.75
CA LYS A 26 -10.95 -2.65 1.39
C LYS A 26 -12.32 -2.75 0.71
N LYS A 27 -12.37 -2.76 -0.63
CA LYS A 27 -13.63 -2.94 -1.38
C LYS A 27 -14.31 -4.27 -1.04
N ASN A 28 -13.55 -5.35 -0.93
CA ASN A 28 -14.08 -6.67 -0.56
C ASN A 28 -14.58 -6.70 0.88
N VAL A 29 -13.89 -6.05 1.83
CA VAL A 29 -14.33 -5.91 3.23
C VAL A 29 -15.67 -5.17 3.31
N VAL A 30 -15.80 -4.03 2.61
CA VAL A 30 -17.07 -3.30 2.52
C VAL A 30 -18.16 -4.18 1.95
N LYS A 31 -17.88 -4.91 0.85
CA LYS A 31 -18.89 -5.77 0.24
C LYS A 31 -19.32 -6.93 1.13
N ALA A 32 -18.38 -7.54 1.86
CA ALA A 32 -18.69 -8.59 2.82
C ALA A 32 -19.58 -8.09 3.96
N PHE A 33 -19.35 -6.85 4.43
CA PHE A 33 -20.21 -6.23 5.44
C PHE A 33 -21.61 -5.91 4.91
N GLU A 34 -21.73 -5.32 3.72
CA GLU A 34 -23.03 -5.07 3.06
C GLU A 34 -23.85 -6.34 2.87
N LEU A 35 -23.19 -7.48 2.65
CA LEU A 35 -23.82 -8.79 2.48
C LEU A 35 -24.07 -9.52 3.82
N ASN A 36 -23.82 -8.87 4.97
CA ASN A 36 -23.93 -9.45 6.31
C ASN A 36 -23.10 -10.73 6.52
N LEU A 37 -21.98 -10.88 5.79
CA LEU A 37 -21.07 -12.03 5.91
C LEU A 37 -20.07 -11.86 7.07
N ILE A 38 -19.87 -10.63 7.53
CA ILE A 38 -19.02 -10.27 8.66
C ILE A 38 -19.77 -9.32 9.60
N LYS A 39 -19.42 -9.35 10.88
CA LYS A 39 -19.99 -8.48 11.90
C LYS A 39 -19.35 -7.09 11.89
N GLU A 40 -20.00 -6.12 12.54
CA GLU A 40 -19.55 -4.72 12.58
C GLU A 40 -18.17 -4.56 13.24
N ASP A 41 -17.89 -5.28 14.31
CA ASP A 41 -16.58 -5.29 14.98
C ASP A 41 -15.47 -5.80 14.04
N GLN A 42 -15.75 -6.86 13.28
CA GLN A 42 -14.84 -7.41 12.27
C GLN A 42 -14.62 -6.42 11.11
N PHE A 43 -15.70 -5.79 10.63
CA PHE A 43 -15.63 -4.76 9.59
C PHE A 43 -14.75 -3.58 10.03
N ASN A 44 -15.00 -3.04 11.23
CA ASN A 44 -14.26 -1.91 11.78
C ASN A 44 -12.77 -2.25 11.93
N TYR A 45 -12.45 -3.44 12.44
CA TYR A 45 -11.07 -3.90 12.54
C TYR A 45 -10.38 -3.97 11.17
N MET A 46 -10.99 -4.65 10.19
CA MET A 46 -10.40 -4.84 8.86
C MET A 46 -10.28 -3.53 8.07
N ASN A 47 -11.28 -2.64 8.19
CA ASN A 47 -11.26 -1.34 7.52
C ASN A 47 -10.18 -0.41 8.11
N ASN A 48 -10.03 -0.40 9.44
CA ASN A 48 -8.95 0.33 10.11
C ASN A 48 -7.57 -0.24 9.73
N TYR A 49 -7.44 -1.56 9.67
CA TYR A 49 -6.21 -2.22 9.22
C TYR A 49 -5.83 -1.83 7.78
N ALA A 50 -6.81 -1.82 6.86
CA ALA A 50 -6.57 -1.36 5.49
C ALA A 50 -6.07 0.10 5.44
N ALA A 51 -6.65 0.98 6.26
CA ALA A 51 -6.21 2.37 6.35
C ALA A 51 -4.75 2.47 6.86
N GLN A 52 -4.39 1.70 7.89
CA GLN A 52 -3.02 1.67 8.42
C GLN A 52 -2.01 1.17 7.38
N LEU A 53 -2.35 0.14 6.61
CA LEU A 53 -1.49 -0.37 5.54
C LEU A 53 -1.24 0.69 4.45
N ILE A 54 -2.26 1.45 4.05
CA ILE A 54 -2.09 2.55 3.09
C ILE A 54 -1.09 3.58 3.62
N MET A 55 -1.24 4.02 4.87
CA MET A 55 -0.32 5.00 5.47
C MET A 55 1.13 4.49 5.50
N GLN A 56 1.34 3.21 5.82
CA GLN A 56 2.67 2.61 5.83
C GLN A 56 3.28 2.54 4.42
N ILE A 57 2.48 2.15 3.42
CA ILE A 57 2.92 2.13 2.02
C ILE A 57 3.34 3.54 1.57
N GLU A 58 2.55 4.56 1.88
CA GLU A 58 2.85 5.95 1.52
C GLU A 58 4.12 6.48 2.20
N LEU A 59 4.34 6.13 3.46
CA LEU A 59 5.59 6.44 4.15
C LEU A 59 6.81 5.87 3.41
N TYR A 60 6.73 4.61 2.99
CA TYR A 60 7.82 3.98 2.25
C TYR A 60 7.97 4.53 0.82
N GLU A 61 6.87 4.83 0.13
CA GLU A 61 6.93 5.47 -1.20
C GLU A 61 7.65 6.81 -1.13
N ASN A 62 7.36 7.62 -0.11
CA ASN A 62 8.03 8.89 0.12
C ASN A 62 9.53 8.68 0.37
N LEU A 63 9.88 7.76 1.27
CA LEU A 63 11.28 7.45 1.57
C LEU A 63 12.08 7.00 0.34
N PHE A 64 11.53 6.07 -0.45
CA PHE A 64 12.19 5.57 -1.66
C PHE A 64 12.24 6.62 -2.78
N SER A 65 11.24 7.51 -2.85
CA SER A 65 11.25 8.64 -3.79
C SER A 65 12.32 9.67 -3.42
N ASP A 66 12.50 9.95 -2.13
CA ASP A 66 13.55 10.84 -1.64
C ASP A 66 14.95 10.26 -1.92
N ILE A 67 15.14 8.96 -1.70
CA ILE A 67 16.38 8.27 -2.08
C ILE A 67 16.62 8.42 -3.59
N LYS A 68 15.60 8.19 -4.43
CA LYS A 68 15.73 8.35 -5.88
C LYS A 68 16.21 9.75 -6.26
N LYS A 69 15.63 10.77 -5.64
CA LYS A 69 15.93 12.19 -5.88
C LYS A 69 17.33 12.57 -5.41
N ASN A 70 17.68 12.25 -4.17
CA ASN A 70 18.94 12.67 -3.53
C ASN A 70 20.17 12.02 -4.17
N TYR A 71 20.03 10.82 -4.73
CA TYR A 71 21.10 10.12 -5.43
C TYR A 71 21.03 10.26 -6.96
N HIS A 72 20.18 11.15 -7.48
CA HIS A 72 19.99 11.40 -8.92
C HIS A 72 19.76 10.12 -9.75
N LEU A 73 18.98 9.17 -9.22
CA LEU A 73 18.71 7.86 -9.82
C LEU A 73 17.58 7.90 -10.87
N ASN A 74 17.61 8.92 -11.73
CA ASN A 74 16.66 9.12 -12.83
C ASN A 74 16.89 8.12 -13.95
#